data_AF-A0A5E8HJW5-F1
#
_entry.id   AF-A0A5E8HJW5-F1
#
_cell.length_a   1.000
_cell.length_b   1.000
_cell.length_c   1.000
_cell.angle_alpha   90.00
_cell.angle_beta   90.00
_cell.angle_gamma   90.00
#
_symmetry.space_group_name_H-M   'P 1'
#
loop_
_entity.id
_entity.type
_entity.pdbx_description
1 polymer ?
#
loop_
_entity_poly.entity_id
_entity_poly.type
_entity_poly.pdbx_seq_one_letter_code
_entity_poly.pdbx_strand_id
1 'polypeptide(L)'
;MTLFNRITLCLVFLTMACQLVTPNKEVTSGTLDLRSFTWKTGKAIKLHGEWKFYPHTLGDLPPDVSYTLLPVPALWNEVPLRSGIENGK
;
A
#
# COMPACT_ATOMS: atom_id res chain seq x y z
N MET A 1 45.67 23.70 25.44
CA MET A 1 45.07 23.06 24.25
C MET A 1 43.81 22.27 24.67
N THR A 2 42.87 22.91 25.38
CA THR A 2 42.12 22.19 26.43
C THR A 2 40.62 22.42 26.48
N LEU A 3 40.09 23.54 25.96
CA LEU A 3 38.65 23.82 26.02
C LEU A 3 37.99 23.77 24.64
N PHE A 4 38.57 24.43 23.65
CA PHE A 4 38.03 24.49 22.30
C PHE A 4 37.85 23.10 21.68
N ASN A 5 38.85 22.23 21.85
CA ASN A 5 38.86 20.87 21.31
C ASN A 5 37.79 19.95 21.96
N ARG A 6 37.42 20.22 23.22
CA ARG A 6 36.36 19.48 23.93
C ARG A 6 34.98 19.90 23.44
N ILE A 7 34.79 21.19 23.17
CA ILE A 7 33.53 21.73 22.62
C ILE A 7 33.30 21.16 21.22
N THR A 8 34.33 21.14 20.37
CA THR A 8 34.21 20.58 19.01
C THR A 8 33.89 19.09 19.05
N LEU A 9 34.54 18.32 19.94
CA LEU A 9 34.27 16.90 20.10
C LEU A 9 32.81 16.65 20.56
N CYS A 10 32.32 17.42 21.53
CA CYS A 10 30.92 17.34 21.97
C CYS A 10 29.93 17.66 20.84
N LEU A 11 30.20 18.69 20.04
CA LEU A 11 29.36 19.05 18.88
C LEU A 11 29.32 17.94 17.84
N VAL A 12 30.47 17.34 17.52
CA VAL A 12 30.54 16.20 16.59
C VAL A 12 29.73 15.02 17.11
N PHE A 13 29.87 14.67 18.40
CA PHE A 13 29.08 13.59 19.01
C PHE A 13 27.58 13.90 19.03
N LEU A 14 27.17 15.15 19.28
CA LEU A 14 25.76 15.57 19.22
C LEU A 14 25.18 15.43 17.82
N THR A 15 25.91 15.84 16.78
CA THR A 15 25.43 15.71 15.38
C THR A 15 25.31 14.27 14.91
N MET A 16 26.14 13.36 15.42
CA MET A 16 26.07 11.93 15.09
C MET A 16 24.98 11.19 15.88
N ALA A 17 24.66 11.64 17.10
CA ALA A 17 23.55 11.08 17.89
C ALA A 17 22.18 11.56 17.42
N CYS A 18 22.10 12.75 16.82
CA CYS A 18 20.90 13.27 16.15
C CYS A 18 20.76 12.74 14.72
N GLN A 19 20.80 11.42 14.53
CA GLN A 19 20.18 10.86 13.34
C GLN A 19 18.68 11.03 13.51
N LEU A 20 18.10 11.94 12.72
CA LEU A 20 16.65 12.11 12.57
C LEU A 20 16.03 10.72 12.39
N VAL A 21 15.41 10.21 13.45
CA VAL A 21 14.60 8.99 13.37
C VAL A 21 13.52 9.30 12.34
N THR A 22 13.66 8.74 11.14
CA THR A 22 12.61 8.84 10.14
C THR A 22 11.34 8.28 10.77
N PRO A 23 10.24 9.04 10.82
CA PRO A 23 9.02 8.57 11.45
C PRO A 23 8.65 7.21 10.85
N ASN A 24 8.42 6.25 11.72
CA ASN A 24 7.95 4.92 11.35
C ASN A 24 6.66 5.08 10.53
N LYS A 25 6.48 4.26 9.51
CA LYS A 25 5.25 4.26 8.70
C LYS A 25 4.15 3.65 9.56
N GLU A 26 3.57 4.46 10.44
CA GLU A 26 2.50 4.05 11.31
C GLU A 26 1.16 4.17 10.58
N VAL A 27 0.34 3.13 10.69
CA VAL A 27 -1.07 3.19 10.31
C VAL A 27 -1.79 3.85 11.47
N THR A 28 -2.18 5.11 11.31
CA THR A 28 -2.96 5.84 12.32
C THR A 28 -4.43 5.79 11.93
N SER A 29 -5.27 5.18 12.77
CA SER A 29 -6.73 5.09 12.54
C SER A 29 -7.11 4.48 11.17
N GLY A 30 -6.39 3.43 10.75
CA GLY A 30 -6.59 2.78 9.45
C GLY A 30 -6.06 3.56 8.24
N THR A 31 -5.49 4.75 8.45
CA THR A 31 -4.86 5.54 7.40
C THR A 31 -3.35 5.30 7.40
N LEU A 32 -2.83 4.84 6.27
CA LEU A 32 -1.40 4.68 6.05
C LEU A 32 -0.83 5.96 5.41
N ASP A 33 0.10 6.63 6.09
CA ASP A 33 0.78 7.80 5.51
C ASP A 33 1.84 7.34 4.51
N LEU A 34 1.56 7.58 3.23
CA LEU A 34 2.44 7.23 2.11
C LEU A 34 3.24 8.43 1.57
N ARG A 35 3.19 9.61 2.19
CA ARG A 35 3.89 10.81 1.69
C ARG A 35 5.41 10.63 1.64
N SER A 36 5.96 9.79 2.52
CA SER A 36 7.38 9.40 2.54
C SER A 36 7.65 8.05 1.85
N PHE A 37 6.66 7.46 1.19
CA PHE A 37 6.81 6.16 0.54
C PHE A 37 7.59 6.27 -0.77
N THR A 38 8.79 5.68 -0.79
CA THR A 38 9.60 5.59 -2.01
C THR A 38 9.12 4.46 -2.91
N TRP A 39 8.44 4.79 -4.01
CA TRP A 39 7.94 3.79 -4.97
C TRP A 39 9.01 2.97 -5.67
N LYS A 40 10.25 3.48 -5.79
CA LYS A 40 11.36 2.78 -6.46
C LYS A 40 11.94 1.63 -5.63
N THR A 41 11.90 1.74 -4.31
CA THR A 41 12.56 0.80 -3.38
C THR A 41 11.59 0.17 -2.39
N GLY A 42 10.39 0.74 -2.24
CA GLY A 42 9.33 0.20 -1.41
C GLY A 42 8.79 -1.10 -1.98
N LYS A 43 8.48 -2.04 -1.09
CA LYS A 43 7.76 -3.26 -1.46
C LYS A 43 6.30 -2.92 -1.71
N ALA A 44 5.84 -3.16 -2.93
CA ALA A 44 4.44 -3.01 -3.32
C ALA A 44 4.05 -4.19 -4.21
N ILE A 45 2.79 -4.61 -4.11
CA ILE A 45 2.22 -5.68 -4.93
C ILE A 45 1.18 -5.04 -5.85
N LYS A 46 1.25 -5.35 -7.14
CA LYS A 46 0.22 -4.95 -8.09
C LYS A 46 -0.97 -5.87 -7.93
N LEU A 47 -2.15 -5.29 -7.71
CA LEU A 47 -3.42 -6.01 -7.66
C LEU A 47 -4.22 -5.89 -8.98
N HIS A 48 -3.52 -5.68 -10.09
CA HIS A 48 -4.15 -5.61 -11.41
C HIS A 48 -4.50 -7.01 -11.88
N GLY A 49 -5.57 -7.14 -12.67
CA GLY A 49 -5.97 -8.42 -13.25
C GLY A 49 -7.48 -8.55 -13.38
N GLU A 50 -7.95 -9.77 -13.55
CA GLU A 50 -9.38 -10.10 -13.61
C GLU A 50 -9.91 -10.32 -12.20
N TRP A 51 -10.94 -9.56 -11.83
CA TRP A 51 -11.59 -9.63 -10.53
C TRP A 51 -12.99 -10.21 -10.67
N LYS A 52 -13.42 -11.01 -9.69
CA LYS A 52 -14.83 -11.41 -9.58
C LYS A 52 -15.68 -10.16 -9.32
N PHE A 53 -16.62 -9.89 -10.21
CA PHE A 53 -17.54 -8.76 -10.16
C PHE A 53 -18.98 -9.27 -10.19
N TYR A 54 -19.79 -8.78 -9.26
CA TYR A 54 -21.17 -9.21 -9.01
C TYR A 54 -22.11 -8.06 -9.34
N PRO A 55 -22.45 -7.85 -10.63
CA PRO A 55 -23.36 -6.79 -10.99
C PRO A 55 -24.73 -7.07 -10.37
N HIS A 56 -25.36 -6.05 -9.78
CA HIS A 56 -26.69 -6.10 -9.16
C HIS A 56 -26.79 -6.77 -7.79
N THR A 57 -25.68 -7.07 -7.12
CA THR A 57 -25.72 -7.52 -5.72
C THR A 57 -25.09 -6.48 -4.80
N LEU A 58 -25.85 -6.05 -3.79
CA LEU A 58 -25.37 -5.21 -2.69
C LEU A 58 -25.62 -5.98 -1.39
N GLY A 59 -24.56 -6.30 -0.64
CA GLY A 59 -24.64 -7.06 0.61
C GLY A 59 -24.01 -8.44 0.54
N ASP A 60 -24.39 -9.31 1.49
CA ASP A 60 -23.81 -10.65 1.61
C ASP A 60 -24.20 -11.51 0.40
N LEU A 61 -23.18 -12.11 -0.22
CA LEU A 61 -23.33 -12.98 -1.38
C LEU A 61 -23.65 -14.42 -0.91
N PRO A 62 -24.72 -15.05 -1.42
CA PRO A 62 -24.86 -16.50 -1.29
C PRO A 62 -23.63 -17.24 -1.86
N PRO A 63 -23.35 -18.46 -1.38
CA PRO A 63 -22.16 -19.22 -1.81
C PRO A 63 -22.14 -19.51 -3.33
N ASP A 64 -23.31 -19.59 -3.98
CA ASP A 64 -23.43 -19.99 -5.38
C ASP A 64 -23.78 -18.83 -6.34
N VAL A 65 -23.45 -17.59 -5.98
CA VAL A 65 -23.75 -16.45 -6.85
C VAL A 65 -22.83 -16.44 -8.07
N SER A 66 -23.45 -16.36 -9.25
CA SER A 66 -22.74 -16.20 -10.51
C SER A 66 -22.00 -14.86 -10.56
N TYR A 67 -20.76 -14.88 -11.03
CA TYR A 67 -19.92 -13.70 -11.17
C TYR A 67 -19.49 -13.47 -12.61
N THR A 68 -19.14 -12.23 -12.88
CA THR A 68 -18.44 -11.82 -14.10
C THR A 68 -17.00 -11.47 -13.77
N LEU A 69 -16.12 -11.55 -14.76
CA LEU A 69 -14.75 -11.08 -14.63
C LEU A 69 -14.67 -9.63 -15.10
N LEU A 70 -14.13 -8.77 -14.24
CA LEU A 70 -13.87 -7.36 -14.51
C LEU A 70 -12.36 -7.12 -14.49
N PRO A 71 -11.75 -6.64 -15.59
CA PRO A 71 -10.37 -6.19 -15.55
C PRO A 71 -10.22 -4.97 -14.64
N VAL A 72 -9.21 -4.97 -13.77
CA VAL A 72 -8.89 -3.85 -12.88
C VAL A 72 -7.48 -3.33 -13.21
N PRO A 73 -7.32 -2.02 -13.50
CA PRO A 73 -8.35 -0.97 -13.53
C PRO A 73 -9.16 -0.98 -14.84
N ALA A 74 -10.48 -0.82 -14.74
CA ALA A 74 -11.35 -0.52 -15.87
C ALA A 74 -12.65 0.14 -15.38
N LEU A 75 -13.37 0.77 -16.31
CA LEU A 75 -14.72 1.25 -16.09
C LEU A 75 -15.70 0.10 -16.30
N TRP A 76 -16.42 -0.28 -15.25
CA TRP A 76 -17.30 -1.46 -15.24
C TRP A 76 -18.43 -1.40 -16.27
N ASN A 77 -18.81 -0.20 -16.70
CA ASN A 77 -19.84 0.07 -17.69
C ASN A 77 -19.31 0.18 -19.13
N GLU A 78 -17.99 0.13 -19.34
CA GLU A 78 -17.35 0.33 -20.66
C GLU A 78 -16.56 -0.90 -21.13
N VAL A 79 -16.48 -1.96 -20.33
CA VAL A 79 -15.77 -3.19 -20.69
C VAL A 79 -16.73 -4.36 -20.89
N PRO A 80 -16.45 -5.26 -21.85
CA PRO A 80 -17.23 -6.47 -22.02
C PRO A 80 -17.02 -7.37 -20.80
N LEU A 81 -18.05 -7.51 -19.97
CA LEU A 81 -18.04 -8.40 -18.82
C LEU A 81 -18.05 -9.85 -19.32
N ARG A 82 -17.03 -10.62 -18.96
CA ARG A 82 -16.95 -12.05 -19.31
C ARG A 82 -17.60 -12.86 -18.20
N SER A 83 -18.43 -13.84 -18.53
CA SER A 83 -18.95 -14.78 -17.52
C SER A 83 -17.79 -15.58 -16.93
N GLY A 84 -17.64 -15.56 -15.61
CA GLY A 84 -16.72 -16.46 -14.93
C GLY A 84 -17.39 -17.82 -14.71
N ILE A 85 -16.85 -18.88 -15.30
CA ILE A 85 -17.26 -20.25 -14.97
C ILE A 85 -16.36 -20.68 -13.82
N GLU A 86 -16.94 -20.99 -12.66
CA GLU A 86 -16.24 -21.82 -11.70
C GLU A 86 -16.09 -23.21 -12.34
N ASN A 87 -14.90 -23.52 -12.84
CA ASN A 87 -14.54 -24.91 -13.06
C ASN A 87 -14.35 -25.54 -11.67
N GLY A 88 -15.46 -25.84 -11.00
CA GLY A 88 -15.51 -26.65 -9.81
C GLY A 88 -15.35 -28.11 -10.18
N LYS A 89 -14.28 -28.73 -9.68
CA LYS A 89 -14.30 -30.13 -9.29
C LYS A 89 -14.46 -30.18 -7.78
#